data_AF-A0A433PRC4-F1
#
_entry.id   AF-A0A433PRC4-F1
#
_cell.length_a   1.000
_cell.length_b   1.000
_cell.length_c   1.000
_cell.angle_alpha   90.00
_cell.angle_beta   90.00
_cell.angle_gamma   90.00
#
_symmetry.space_group_name_H-M   'P 1'
#
loop_
_entity.id
_entity.type
_entity.pdbx_description
1 polymer ?
#
loop_
_entity_poly.entity_id
_entity_poly.type
_entity_poly.pdbx_seq_one_letter_code
_entity_poly.pdbx_strand_id
1 'polypeptide(L)'
;MDLASHIDRIVNSLRLMTFTDQSPDTEASEPESVTRALAPFRNRQTVEQLVVPMLKTGLKKYYEVDENGDLETKVSVVVAYSFEVCMVMSLQFIGVAYYESRVRFAAHFSPLSAPLSGRVAVEVDGEPRKVAGAKDSQWVRDRLELEHTKSPTVNEVLLSDSATGNIYEGLSSNFFAIYRGDAGAGRSATVHTAPLEFVLQGTVMKAVLTVCERDDIPVQWQFPNIEDAREGKWEGSFVSSEYCVQ
;
A
#
# COMPACT_ATOMS: atom_id res chain seq x y z
N MET A 1 8.81 9.57 10.03
CA MET A 1 7.68 8.79 9.48
C MET A 1 6.50 8.93 10.43
N ASP A 2 5.28 9.12 9.93
CA ASP A 2 4.11 9.51 10.75
C ASP A 2 3.15 8.33 11.01
N LEU A 3 3.04 7.90 12.28
CA LEU A 3 2.13 6.84 12.70
C LEU A 3 0.65 7.20 12.47
N ALA A 4 0.28 8.49 12.57
CA ALA A 4 -1.09 8.92 12.35
C ALA A 4 -1.52 8.63 10.91
N SER A 5 -0.69 8.97 9.93
CA SER A 5 -0.90 8.63 8.52
C SER A 5 -1.07 7.12 8.28
N HIS A 6 -0.36 6.26 9.02
CA HIS A 6 -0.53 4.80 8.90
C HIS A 6 -1.87 4.32 9.47
N ILE A 7 -2.32 4.89 10.59
CA ILE A 7 -3.63 4.61 11.17
C ILE A 7 -4.74 5.04 10.20
N ASP A 8 -4.64 6.24 9.62
CA ASP A 8 -5.59 6.74 8.63
C ASP A 8 -5.65 5.82 7.41
N ARG A 9 -4.50 5.28 6.98
CA ARG A 9 -4.42 4.32 5.87
C ARG A 9 -5.11 2.99 6.18
N ILE A 10 -4.96 2.46 7.41
CA ILE A 10 -5.68 1.25 7.85
C ILE A 10 -7.19 1.50 7.82
N VAL A 11 -7.63 2.62 8.41
CA VAL A 11 -9.04 3.01 8.49
C VAL A 11 -9.63 3.20 7.09
N ASN A 12 -8.91 3.88 6.20
CA ASN A 12 -9.34 4.08 4.82
C ASN A 12 -9.46 2.75 4.06
N SER A 13 -8.49 1.85 4.23
CA SER A 13 -8.53 0.53 3.62
C SER A 13 -9.76 -0.25 4.10
N LEU A 14 -10.05 -0.25 5.42
CA LEU A 14 -11.24 -0.89 5.98
C LEU A 14 -12.56 -0.29 5.47
N ARG A 15 -12.58 0.98 5.05
CA ARG A 15 -13.77 1.64 4.46
C ARG A 15 -13.96 1.30 2.99
N LEU A 16 -12.87 1.15 2.25
CA LEU A 16 -12.88 0.85 0.82
C LEU A 16 -13.05 -0.64 0.52
N MET A 17 -12.63 -1.50 1.44
CA MET A 17 -12.79 -2.95 1.33
C MET A 17 -14.24 -3.37 1.60
N THR A 18 -14.74 -4.23 0.72
CA THR A 18 -15.99 -4.97 0.88
C THR A 18 -15.65 -6.38 1.34
N PHE A 19 -16.18 -6.81 2.48
CA PHE A 19 -15.93 -8.14 3.02
C PHE A 19 -17.10 -9.08 2.69
N THR A 20 -16.93 -9.91 1.66
CA THR A 20 -17.95 -10.87 1.21
C THR A 20 -17.51 -12.31 1.51
N ASP A 21 -18.49 -13.18 1.75
CA ASP A 21 -18.30 -14.64 1.84
C ASP A 21 -18.30 -15.31 0.45
N GLN A 22 -18.72 -14.57 -0.58
CA GLN A 22 -18.71 -14.98 -1.99
C GLN A 22 -17.45 -14.53 -2.73
N SER A 23 -17.17 -15.20 -3.86
CA SER A 23 -16.03 -14.94 -4.75
C SER A 23 -15.89 -13.43 -5.06
N PRO A 24 -14.67 -12.87 -5.09
CA PRO A 24 -14.42 -11.45 -5.33
C PRO A 24 -14.94 -10.91 -6.68
N ASP A 25 -15.36 -11.77 -7.61
CA ASP A 25 -15.89 -11.39 -8.93
C ASP A 25 -17.40 -11.11 -8.96
N THR A 26 -18.10 -11.32 -7.85
CA THR A 26 -19.52 -10.96 -7.72
C THR A 26 -19.63 -9.56 -7.13
N GLU A 27 -20.40 -8.65 -7.76
CA GLU A 27 -20.82 -7.35 -7.20
C GLU A 27 -21.76 -7.56 -5.99
N ALA A 28 -21.33 -8.34 -5.01
CA ALA A 28 -22.06 -8.62 -3.80
C ALA A 28 -21.81 -7.46 -2.82
N SER A 29 -22.88 -6.84 -2.37
CA SER A 29 -22.83 -5.91 -1.24
C SER A 29 -22.34 -6.61 0.03
N GLU A 30 -21.54 -5.91 0.84
CA GLU A 30 -21.11 -6.40 2.16
C GLU A 30 -22.34 -6.76 3.01
N PRO A 31 -22.41 -7.96 3.62
CA PRO A 31 -23.52 -8.31 4.48
C PRO A 31 -23.66 -7.34 5.66
N GLU A 32 -24.88 -6.98 6.03
CA GLU A 32 -25.13 -6.00 7.11
C GLU A 32 -24.48 -6.42 8.45
N SER A 33 -24.42 -7.73 8.71
CA SER A 33 -23.73 -8.28 9.88
C SER A 33 -22.23 -7.94 9.89
N VAL A 34 -21.59 -8.00 8.73
CA VAL A 34 -20.17 -7.69 8.54
C VAL A 34 -19.93 -6.20 8.63
N THR A 35 -20.76 -5.39 7.95
CA THR A 35 -20.73 -3.93 8.09
C THR A 35 -20.85 -3.50 9.55
N ARG A 36 -21.79 -4.09 10.29
CA ARG A 36 -22.00 -3.79 11.71
C ARG A 36 -20.81 -4.21 12.56
N ALA A 37 -20.24 -5.39 12.31
CA ALA A 37 -19.08 -5.88 13.05
C ALA A 37 -17.81 -5.06 12.78
N LEU A 38 -17.63 -4.55 11.56
CA LEU A 38 -16.49 -3.73 11.14
C LEU A 38 -16.65 -2.24 11.44
N ALA A 39 -17.87 -1.75 11.68
CA ALA A 39 -18.15 -0.33 11.92
C ALA A 39 -17.24 0.32 12.99
N PRO A 40 -16.96 -0.30 14.14
CA PRO A 40 -16.05 0.28 15.13
C PRO A 40 -14.62 0.48 14.59
N PHE A 41 -14.15 -0.39 13.69
CA PHE A 41 -12.79 -0.38 13.16
C PHE A 41 -12.64 0.49 11.90
N ARG A 42 -13.76 0.96 11.33
CA ARG A 42 -13.79 2.04 10.33
C ARG A 42 -13.70 3.45 10.96
N ASN A 43 -13.50 3.50 12.29
CA ASN A 43 -13.27 4.71 13.05
C ASN A 43 -11.80 4.84 13.47
N ARG A 44 -11.21 6.01 13.21
CA ARG A 44 -9.81 6.32 13.51
C ARG A 44 -9.45 6.14 14.99
N GLN A 45 -10.27 6.67 15.89
CA GLN A 45 -10.00 6.66 17.33
C GLN A 45 -9.99 5.22 17.87
N THR A 46 -10.92 4.37 17.43
CA THR A 46 -10.95 2.96 17.84
C THR A 46 -9.70 2.22 17.37
N VAL A 47 -9.31 2.38 16.11
CA VAL A 47 -8.11 1.72 15.56
C VAL A 47 -6.86 2.20 16.30
N GLU A 48 -6.74 3.50 16.56
CA GLU A 48 -5.62 4.07 17.32
C GLU A 48 -5.51 3.49 18.73
N GLN A 49 -6.64 3.38 19.45
CA GLN A 49 -6.69 2.80 20.80
C GLN A 49 -6.28 1.32 20.85
N LEU A 50 -6.43 0.58 19.76
CA LEU A 50 -6.03 -0.82 19.66
C LEU A 50 -4.59 -0.99 19.16
N VAL A 51 -4.23 -0.25 18.10
CA VAL A 51 -2.94 -0.39 17.43
C VAL A 51 -1.81 0.19 18.26
N VAL A 52 -1.96 1.37 18.85
CA VAL A 52 -0.86 2.03 19.58
C VAL A 52 -0.36 1.19 20.77
N PRO A 53 -1.22 0.66 21.66
CA PRO A 53 -0.76 -0.21 22.75
C PRO A 53 -0.13 -1.52 22.26
N MET A 54 -0.67 -2.10 21.20
CA MET A 54 -0.13 -3.31 20.57
C MET A 54 1.29 -3.05 20.05
N LEU A 55 1.49 -1.95 19.32
CA LEU A 55 2.80 -1.56 18.78
C LEU A 55 3.80 -1.26 19.90
N LYS A 56 3.40 -0.52 20.93
CA LYS A 56 4.26 -0.23 22.09
C LYS A 56 4.73 -1.50 22.79
N THR A 57 3.81 -2.45 22.99
CA THR A 57 4.13 -3.74 23.63
C THR A 57 5.05 -4.58 22.75
N GLY A 58 4.77 -4.64 21.45
CA GLY A 58 5.57 -5.41 20.49
C GLY A 58 6.99 -4.85 20.33
N LEU A 59 7.14 -3.54 20.14
CA LEU A 59 8.45 -2.88 20.06
C LEU A 59 9.28 -3.07 21.33
N LYS A 60 8.65 -2.93 22.50
CA LYS A 60 9.36 -3.17 23.78
C LYS A 60 9.92 -4.58 23.84
N LYS A 61 9.10 -5.59 23.53
CA LYS A 61 9.54 -7.00 23.52
C LYS A 61 10.58 -7.28 22.44
N TYR A 62 10.45 -6.65 21.28
CA TYR A 62 11.40 -6.81 20.18
C TYR A 62 12.80 -6.33 20.58
N TYR A 63 12.92 -5.13 21.16
CA TYR A 63 14.20 -4.60 21.62
C TYR A 63 14.71 -5.17 22.95
N GLU A 64 13.88 -5.90 23.70
CA GLU A 64 14.35 -6.68 24.87
C GLU A 64 15.21 -7.89 24.44
N VAL A 65 14.98 -8.42 23.23
CA VAL A 65 15.66 -9.60 22.71
C VAL A 65 16.63 -9.31 21.55
N ASP A 66 16.56 -8.11 20.98
CA ASP A 66 17.47 -7.70 19.90
C ASP A 66 18.82 -7.25 20.46
N GLU A 67 19.82 -8.12 20.32
CA GLU A 67 21.21 -7.84 20.71
C GLU A 67 21.87 -6.77 19.81
N ASN A 68 21.27 -6.46 18.64
CA ASN A 68 21.78 -5.51 17.63
C ASN A 68 21.00 -4.19 17.61
N GLY A 69 20.56 -3.69 18.77
CA GLY A 69 19.60 -2.59 18.97
C GLY A 69 19.86 -1.21 18.33
N ASP A 70 20.80 -1.12 17.39
CA ASP A 70 21.09 0.07 16.57
C ASP A 70 20.40 0.05 15.19
N LEU A 71 19.71 -1.03 14.80
CA LEU A 71 19.02 -1.11 13.51
C LEU A 71 17.61 -0.53 13.57
N GLU A 72 17.22 0.22 12.53
CA GLU A 72 15.83 0.64 12.37
C GLU A 72 14.90 -0.57 12.28
N THR A 73 13.74 -0.51 12.93
CA THR A 73 12.75 -1.61 12.92
C THR A 73 11.64 -1.34 11.92
N LYS A 74 11.38 -2.34 11.08
CA LYS A 74 10.18 -2.41 10.25
C LYS A 74 9.04 -3.04 11.03
N VAL A 75 7.87 -2.40 10.95
CA VAL A 75 6.63 -2.87 11.56
C VAL A 75 5.57 -3.11 10.51
N SER A 76 5.07 -4.33 10.40
CA SER A 76 3.95 -4.69 9.53
C SER A 76 2.71 -4.96 10.36
N VAL A 77 1.66 -4.17 10.18
CA VAL A 77 0.37 -4.33 10.88
C VAL A 77 -0.65 -4.94 9.92
N VAL A 78 -1.31 -6.01 10.37
CA VAL A 78 -2.39 -6.68 9.65
C VAL A 78 -3.67 -6.59 10.47
N VAL A 79 -4.76 -6.21 9.80
CA VAL A 79 -6.12 -6.28 10.34
C VAL A 79 -6.87 -7.31 9.53
N ALA A 80 -7.36 -8.36 10.18
CA ALA A 80 -8.07 -9.46 9.56
C ALA A 80 -9.47 -9.62 10.17
N TYR A 81 -10.43 -10.03 9.36
CA TYR A 81 -11.78 -10.37 9.81
C TYR A 81 -12.00 -11.87 9.63
N SER A 82 -12.33 -12.57 10.72
CA SER A 82 -12.67 -14.00 10.67
C SER A 82 -14.19 -14.18 10.60
N PHE A 83 -14.62 -15.04 9.67
CA PHE A 83 -16.00 -15.48 9.49
C PHE A 83 -16.27 -16.83 10.18
N GLU A 84 -15.41 -17.27 11.10
CA GLU A 84 -15.51 -18.57 11.78
C GLU A 84 -16.89 -18.77 12.46
N VAL A 85 -17.47 -19.95 12.22
CA VAL A 85 -18.67 -20.44 12.91
C VAL A 85 -18.24 -20.96 14.29
N CYS A 86 -18.70 -20.33 15.37
CA CYS A 86 -18.52 -20.87 16.71
C CYS A 86 -19.72 -21.74 17.09
N MET A 87 -19.47 -23.02 17.39
CA MET A 87 -20.43 -23.83 18.13
C MET A 87 -20.14 -23.66 19.62
N VAL A 88 -21.10 -23.12 20.37
CA VAL A 88 -21.07 -23.24 21.83
C VAL A 88 -21.96 -24.41 22.23
N MET A 89 -21.31 -25.43 22.79
CA MET A 89 -21.97 -26.52 23.48
C MET A 89 -22.46 -25.98 24.85
N SER A 90 -23.76 -25.77 25.00
CA SER A 90 -24.35 -25.55 26.33
C SER A 90 -24.86 -26.88 26.87
N LEU A 91 -24.70 -27.13 28.18
CA LEU A 91 -25.15 -28.37 28.84
C LEU A 91 -26.68 -28.56 28.86
N GLN A 92 -27.47 -27.60 28.35
CA GLN A 92 -28.93 -27.59 28.47
C GLN A 92 -29.71 -27.36 27.16
N PHE A 93 -29.04 -27.09 26.04
CA PHE A 93 -29.70 -26.92 24.73
C PHE A 93 -28.88 -27.50 23.58
N ILE A 94 -29.57 -28.06 22.57
CA ILE A 94 -29.04 -28.46 21.27
C ILE A 94 -28.16 -27.32 20.74
N GLY A 95 -26.91 -27.61 20.40
CA GLY A 95 -25.89 -26.61 20.07
C GLY A 95 -26.39 -25.60 19.04
N VAL A 96 -26.50 -24.34 19.45
CA VAL A 96 -26.77 -23.23 18.55
C VAL A 96 -25.45 -22.79 17.96
N ALA A 97 -25.25 -23.05 16.67
CA ALA A 97 -24.15 -22.43 15.93
C ALA A 97 -24.42 -20.92 15.87
N TYR A 98 -23.50 -20.10 16.36
CA TYR A 98 -23.53 -18.66 16.12
C TYR A 98 -22.27 -18.24 15.38
N TYR A 99 -22.43 -17.30 14.45
CA TYR A 99 -21.32 -16.70 13.74
C TYR A 99 -20.63 -15.73 14.69
N GLU A 100 -19.44 -16.09 15.16
CA GLU A 100 -18.63 -15.16 15.94
C GLU A 100 -17.65 -14.46 15.02
N SER A 101 -18.15 -13.40 14.40
CA SER A 101 -17.32 -12.50 13.63
C SER A 101 -16.34 -11.75 14.53
N ARG A 102 -15.05 -12.02 14.38
CA ARG A 102 -13.99 -11.37 15.17
C ARG A 102 -12.96 -10.69 14.28
N VAL A 103 -12.73 -9.40 14.54
CA VAL A 103 -11.59 -8.67 14.00
C VAL A 103 -10.34 -9.03 14.81
N ARG A 104 -9.26 -9.36 14.12
CA ARG A 104 -7.95 -9.69 14.69
C ARG A 104 -6.93 -8.65 14.20
N PHE A 105 -6.14 -8.14 15.14
CA PHE A 105 -4.98 -7.29 14.86
C PHE A 105 -3.72 -8.08 15.14
N ALA A 106 -2.77 -8.01 14.21
CA ALA A 106 -1.45 -8.59 14.38
C ALA A 106 -0.39 -7.56 13.96
N ALA A 107 0.76 -7.59 14.62
CA ALA A 107 1.93 -6.83 14.23
C ALA A 107 3.15 -7.74 14.18
N HIS A 108 3.91 -7.62 13.10
CA HIS A 108 5.19 -8.28 12.90
C HIS A 108 6.31 -7.23 12.93
N PHE A 109 7.41 -7.58 13.61
CA PHE A 109 8.56 -6.70 13.84
C PHE A 109 9.80 -7.38 13.27
N SER A 110 10.55 -6.66 12.46
CA SER A 110 11.78 -7.17 11.86
C SER A 110 12.79 -6.04 11.66
N PRO A 111 14.09 -6.34 11.49
CA PRO A 111 15.05 -5.32 11.08
C PRO A 111 14.63 -4.71 9.74
N LEU A 112 14.85 -3.40 9.58
CA LEU A 112 14.72 -2.74 8.30
C LEU A 112 16.03 -2.89 7.53
N SER A 113 15.97 -3.61 6.41
CA SER A 113 17.12 -3.77 5.52
C SER A 113 17.52 -2.42 4.92
N ALA A 114 18.82 -2.21 4.73
CA ALA A 114 19.33 -1.04 4.03
C ALA A 114 18.76 -0.97 2.60
N PRO A 115 18.44 0.25 2.11
CA PRO A 115 18.00 0.46 0.73
C PRO A 115 19.07 -0.04 -0.25
N LEU A 116 18.63 -0.58 -1.40
CA LEU A 116 19.56 -0.86 -2.49
C LEU A 116 20.24 0.44 -2.94
N SER A 117 21.55 0.37 -3.13
CA SER A 117 22.31 1.47 -3.73
C SER A 117 22.37 1.29 -5.24
N GLY A 118 21.94 2.29 -6.00
CA GLY A 118 22.13 2.33 -7.45
C GLY A 118 20.82 2.43 -8.24
N ARG A 119 20.92 2.16 -9.54
CA ARG A 119 19.77 2.14 -10.45
C ARG A 119 19.05 0.81 -10.35
N VAL A 120 17.73 0.86 -10.43
CA VAL A 120 16.88 -0.32 -10.54
C VAL A 120 16.41 -0.49 -11.99
N ALA A 121 16.26 -1.73 -12.42
CA ALA A 121 15.59 -2.06 -13.66
C ALA A 121 14.10 -2.29 -13.39
N VAL A 122 13.26 -1.82 -14.30
CA VAL A 122 11.82 -1.99 -14.21
C VAL A 122 11.30 -2.52 -15.54
N GLU A 123 10.23 -3.29 -15.48
CA GLU A 123 9.43 -3.64 -16.66
C GLU A 123 8.05 -2.99 -16.58
N VAL A 124 7.42 -2.78 -17.72
CA VAL A 124 6.05 -2.26 -17.77
C VAL A 124 5.16 -3.41 -18.19
N ASP A 125 4.33 -3.87 -17.27
CA ASP A 125 3.42 -4.99 -17.44
C ASP A 125 2.27 -4.89 -16.42
N GLY A 126 1.14 -5.51 -16.74
CA GLY A 126 -0.06 -5.50 -15.91
C GLY A 126 -0.88 -4.21 -16.01
N GLU A 127 -2.15 -4.36 -15.65
CA GLU A 127 -3.16 -3.29 -15.70
C GLU A 127 -3.29 -2.58 -14.34
N PRO A 128 -3.81 -1.33 -14.31
CA PRO A 128 -4.00 -0.58 -13.08
C PRO A 128 -4.88 -1.31 -12.05
N ARG A 129 -4.65 -1.02 -10.75
CA ARG A 129 -5.41 -1.64 -9.67
C ARG A 129 -6.88 -1.25 -9.71
N LYS A 130 -7.76 -2.23 -9.52
CA LYS A 130 -9.22 -2.01 -9.41
C LYS A 130 -9.58 -1.08 -8.24
N VAL A 131 -8.89 -1.20 -7.10
CA VAL A 131 -9.13 -0.41 -5.88
C VAL A 131 -7.83 0.23 -5.40
N ALA A 132 -7.38 1.26 -6.11
CA ALA A 132 -6.08 1.89 -5.83
C ALA A 132 -6.00 2.58 -4.45
N GLY A 133 -7.12 3.09 -3.93
CA GLY A 133 -7.13 3.78 -2.63
C GLY A 133 -6.92 2.87 -1.41
N ALA A 134 -7.02 1.54 -1.56
CA ALA A 134 -6.92 0.59 -0.47
C ALA A 134 -5.54 -0.08 -0.42
N LYS A 135 -5.06 -0.35 0.81
CA LYS A 135 -3.91 -1.21 1.06
C LYS A 135 -4.42 -2.51 1.69
N ASP A 136 -4.80 -3.45 0.84
CA ASP A 136 -5.45 -4.70 1.26
C ASP A 136 -4.69 -5.95 0.78
N SER A 137 -5.18 -7.12 1.21
CA SER A 137 -4.62 -8.43 0.84
C SER A 137 -5.09 -8.95 -0.51
N GLN A 138 -6.15 -8.38 -1.09
CA GLN A 138 -6.58 -8.71 -2.46
C GLN A 138 -5.48 -8.31 -3.44
N TRP A 139 -4.86 -7.14 -3.25
CA TRP A 139 -3.74 -6.73 -4.09
C TRP A 139 -2.55 -7.70 -4.04
N VAL A 140 -2.27 -8.31 -2.89
CA VAL A 140 -1.23 -9.35 -2.75
C VAL A 140 -1.56 -10.58 -3.60
N ARG A 141 -2.84 -10.93 -3.72
CA ARG A 141 -3.29 -12.04 -4.59
C ARG A 141 -3.26 -11.64 -6.06
N ASP A 142 -3.79 -10.46 -6.38
CA ASP A 142 -3.92 -9.96 -7.76
C ASP A 142 -2.56 -9.84 -8.44
N ARG A 143 -1.53 -9.39 -7.71
CA ARG A 143 -0.19 -9.20 -8.25
C ARG A 143 0.70 -10.45 -8.23
N LEU A 144 0.22 -11.57 -7.65
CA LEU A 144 1.03 -12.78 -7.49
C LEU A 144 1.51 -13.33 -8.84
N GLU A 145 0.64 -13.30 -9.85
CA GLU A 145 1.01 -13.71 -11.21
C GLU A 145 2.09 -12.80 -11.79
N LEU A 146 1.94 -11.48 -11.67
CA LEU A 146 2.94 -10.51 -12.13
C LEU A 146 4.28 -10.69 -11.41
N GLU A 147 4.27 -10.93 -10.08
CA GLU A 147 5.50 -11.23 -9.32
C GLU A 147 6.15 -12.53 -9.80
N HIS A 148 5.37 -13.54 -10.22
CA HIS A 148 5.88 -14.81 -10.74
C HIS A 148 6.42 -14.71 -12.18
N THR A 149 5.80 -13.90 -13.03
CA THR A 149 6.23 -13.70 -14.42
C THR A 149 7.31 -12.64 -14.56
N LYS A 150 7.51 -11.81 -13.52
CA LYS A 150 8.53 -10.77 -13.47
C LYS A 150 9.90 -11.30 -13.86
N SER A 151 10.57 -10.60 -14.78
CA SER A 151 11.93 -10.97 -15.16
C SER A 151 12.85 -11.02 -13.92
N PRO A 152 13.71 -12.04 -13.77
CA PRO A 152 14.64 -12.12 -12.64
C PRO A 152 15.70 -11.01 -12.66
N THR A 153 15.82 -10.25 -13.76
CA THR A 153 16.76 -9.13 -13.91
C THR A 153 16.13 -7.77 -13.64
N VAL A 154 14.81 -7.70 -13.42
CA VAL A 154 14.12 -6.45 -13.07
C VAL A 154 13.73 -6.46 -11.60
N ASN A 155 13.75 -5.29 -11.00
CA ASN A 155 13.42 -5.12 -9.60
C ASN A 155 11.90 -4.93 -9.45
N GLU A 156 11.27 -4.06 -10.25
CA GLU A 156 9.84 -3.71 -10.13
C GLU A 156 9.08 -3.90 -11.44
N VAL A 157 7.78 -4.16 -11.35
CA VAL A 157 6.84 -4.05 -12.47
C VAL A 157 6.01 -2.78 -12.31
N LEU A 158 5.98 -1.95 -13.35
CA LEU A 158 5.15 -0.76 -13.45
C LEU A 158 3.83 -1.10 -14.13
N LEU A 159 2.72 -0.82 -13.45
CA LEU A 159 1.37 -0.96 -13.98
C LEU A 159 1.09 0.19 -14.95
N SER A 160 0.54 -0.15 -16.11
CA SER A 160 0.19 0.83 -17.13
C SER A 160 -1.13 0.48 -17.81
N ASP A 161 -1.81 1.51 -18.30
CA ASP A 161 -2.93 1.32 -19.22
C ASP A 161 -2.36 1.10 -20.63
N SER A 162 -2.58 -0.09 -21.17
CA SER A 162 -2.02 -0.51 -22.46
C SER A 162 -2.56 0.28 -23.67
N ALA A 163 -3.74 0.89 -23.56
CA ALA A 163 -4.35 1.67 -24.63
C ALA A 163 -3.79 3.10 -24.70
N THR A 164 -3.47 3.68 -23.54
CA THR A 164 -3.00 5.07 -23.43
C THR A 164 -1.49 5.18 -23.23
N GLY A 165 -0.83 4.13 -22.74
CA GLY A 165 0.57 4.15 -22.34
C GLY A 165 0.83 4.88 -21.02
N ASN A 166 -0.23 5.23 -20.28
CA ASN A 166 -0.12 5.93 -19.00
C ASN A 166 0.36 4.97 -17.91
N ILE A 167 1.39 5.39 -17.18
CA ILE A 167 1.97 4.64 -16.06
C ILE A 167 1.37 5.15 -14.76
N TYR A 168 0.90 4.22 -13.93
CA TYR A 168 0.19 4.50 -12.70
C TYR A 168 1.15 4.42 -11.50
N GLU A 169 1.54 3.20 -11.15
CA GLU A 169 2.39 2.89 -10.01
C GLU A 169 3.08 1.54 -10.23
N GLY A 170 4.03 1.16 -9.38
CA GLY A 170 4.59 -0.20 -9.37
C GLY A 170 3.77 -1.16 -8.52
N LEU A 171 4.14 -2.45 -8.49
CA LEU A 171 3.42 -3.44 -7.68
C LEU A 171 3.42 -3.11 -6.18
N SER A 172 4.46 -2.43 -5.72
CA SER A 172 4.63 -2.03 -4.33
C SER A 172 5.15 -0.61 -4.12
N SER A 173 5.23 0.18 -5.19
CA SER A 173 5.91 1.48 -5.23
C SER A 173 5.10 2.53 -5.97
N ASN A 174 5.31 3.82 -5.69
CA ASN A 174 4.81 4.89 -6.54
C ASN A 174 5.84 5.23 -7.62
N PHE A 175 5.40 5.70 -8.77
CA PHE A 175 6.27 6.04 -9.90
C PHE A 175 6.31 7.55 -10.16
N PHE A 176 7.49 8.05 -10.53
CA PHE A 176 7.73 9.43 -10.87
C PHE A 176 8.59 9.55 -12.13
N ALA A 177 8.24 10.50 -13.00
CA ALA A 177 9.06 10.90 -14.14
C ALA A 177 9.45 12.37 -14.02
N ILE A 178 10.67 12.71 -14.41
CA ILE A 178 11.19 14.07 -14.42
C ILE A 178 11.18 14.54 -15.87
N TYR A 179 10.34 15.52 -16.18
CA TYR A 179 10.26 16.12 -17.50
C TYR A 179 11.21 17.31 -17.58
N ARG A 180 11.95 17.39 -18.69
CA ARG A 180 12.89 18.48 -18.95
C ARG A 180 12.15 19.82 -18.99
N GLY A 181 12.63 20.76 -18.20
CA GLY A 181 12.28 22.16 -18.36
C GLY A 181 12.95 22.77 -19.59
N ASP A 182 12.27 23.68 -20.30
CA ASP A 182 12.90 24.45 -21.36
C ASP A 182 13.79 25.54 -20.74
N ALA A 183 15.08 25.24 -20.62
CA ALA A 183 16.10 26.16 -20.09
C ALA A 183 16.21 27.46 -20.90
N GLY A 184 15.89 27.45 -22.20
CA GLY A 184 15.88 28.63 -23.05
C GLY A 184 14.67 29.54 -22.82
N ALA A 185 13.58 28.97 -22.31
CA ALA A 185 12.35 29.67 -21.93
C ALA A 185 12.22 29.93 -20.42
N GLY A 186 13.25 29.64 -19.63
CA GLY A 186 13.25 29.80 -18.17
C GLY A 186 12.30 28.85 -17.43
N ARG A 187 11.93 27.71 -18.02
CA ARG A 187 11.07 26.71 -17.38
C ARG A 187 11.91 25.70 -16.60
N SER A 188 11.61 25.54 -15.33
CA SER A 188 12.20 24.49 -14.47
C SER A 188 11.71 23.10 -14.87
N ALA A 189 12.49 22.08 -14.52
CA ALA A 189 12.06 20.68 -14.63
C ALA A 189 10.82 20.43 -13.76
N THR A 190 9.95 19.53 -14.20
CA THR A 190 8.73 19.17 -13.48
C THR A 190 8.76 17.69 -13.09
N VAL A 191 8.27 17.39 -11.89
CA VAL A 191 8.09 16.01 -11.42
C VAL A 191 6.66 15.59 -11.70
N HIS A 192 6.48 14.55 -12.51
CA HIS A 192 5.18 14.01 -12.87
C HIS A 192 4.94 12.70 -12.13
N THR A 193 3.73 12.54 -11.61
CA THR A 193 3.26 11.30 -10.97
C THR A 193 1.76 11.16 -11.19
N ALA A 194 1.26 9.93 -11.13
CA ALA A 194 -0.16 9.66 -11.30
C ALA A 194 -1.02 10.46 -10.28
N PRO A 195 -2.21 10.92 -10.68
CA PRO A 195 -3.14 11.57 -9.76
C PRO A 195 -3.51 10.63 -8.59
N LEU A 196 -3.69 11.19 -7.39
CA LEU A 196 -3.84 10.42 -6.14
C LEU A 196 -5.12 9.57 -6.08
N GLU A 197 -6.11 9.85 -6.92
CA GLU A 197 -7.32 9.04 -7.04
C GLU A 197 -7.08 7.70 -7.74
N PHE A 198 -5.95 7.55 -8.46
CA PHE A 198 -5.61 6.34 -9.22
C PHE A 198 -4.48 5.51 -8.61
N VAL A 199 -3.84 5.98 -7.53
CA VAL A 199 -2.71 5.30 -6.89
C VAL A 199 -2.78 5.39 -5.38
N LEU A 200 -2.11 4.47 -4.67
CA LEU A 200 -2.03 4.57 -3.21
C LEU A 200 -0.93 5.57 -2.83
N GLN A 201 -1.28 6.65 -2.13
CA GLN A 201 -0.27 7.58 -1.63
C GLN A 201 0.63 6.91 -0.57
N GLY A 202 1.82 6.47 -0.97
CA GLY A 202 2.82 5.90 -0.09
C GLY A 202 3.41 6.93 0.88
N THR A 203 3.99 6.47 1.99
CA THR A 203 4.68 7.37 2.93
C THR A 203 5.95 7.97 2.32
N VAL A 204 6.66 7.20 1.51
CA VAL A 204 7.85 7.69 0.79
C VAL A 204 7.45 8.70 -0.28
N MET A 205 6.36 8.46 -1.01
CA MET A 205 5.77 9.47 -1.91
C MET A 205 5.44 10.77 -1.16
N LYS A 206 4.80 10.71 0.02
CA LYS A 206 4.58 11.92 0.85
C LYS A 206 5.89 12.66 1.14
N ALA A 207 6.95 11.93 1.49
CA ALA A 207 8.27 12.54 1.73
C ALA A 207 8.84 13.22 0.48
N VAL A 208 8.73 12.58 -0.69
CA VAL A 208 9.12 13.17 -1.99
C VAL A 208 8.38 14.47 -2.25
N LEU A 209 7.06 14.48 -2.06
CA LEU A 209 6.21 15.66 -2.28
C LEU A 209 6.57 16.80 -1.34
N THR A 210 6.83 16.51 -0.06
CA THR A 210 7.29 17.51 0.92
C THR A 210 8.64 18.11 0.53
N VAL A 211 9.57 17.31 0.00
CA VAL A 211 10.84 17.83 -0.52
C VAL A 211 10.60 18.72 -1.75
N CYS A 212 9.74 18.31 -2.68
CA CYS A 212 9.42 19.10 -3.85
C CYS A 212 8.80 20.45 -3.47
N GLU A 213 7.86 20.47 -2.52
CA GLU A 213 7.25 21.70 -1.99
C GLU A 213 8.29 22.60 -1.32
N ARG A 214 9.15 22.04 -0.46
CA ARG A 214 10.21 22.78 0.23
C ARG A 214 11.20 23.43 -0.73
N ASP A 215 11.53 22.72 -1.81
CA ASP A 215 12.58 23.11 -2.76
C ASP A 215 12.01 23.82 -4.01
N ASP A 216 10.70 24.17 -3.99
CA ASP A 216 9.98 24.83 -5.10
C ASP A 216 10.07 24.07 -6.44
N ILE A 217 10.03 22.74 -6.37
CA ILE A 217 10.01 21.85 -7.54
C ILE A 217 8.56 21.59 -7.93
N PRO A 218 8.11 22.00 -9.12
CA PRO A 218 6.73 21.81 -9.55
C PRO A 218 6.38 20.33 -9.70
N VAL A 219 5.34 19.90 -8.99
CA VAL A 219 4.74 18.57 -9.14
C VAL A 219 3.51 18.64 -10.03
N GLN A 220 3.46 17.80 -11.05
CA GLN A 220 2.32 17.63 -11.93
C GLN A 220 1.61 16.31 -11.63
N TRP A 221 0.33 16.41 -11.27
CA TRP A 221 -0.57 15.28 -11.06
C TRP A 221 -1.11 14.80 -12.41
N GLN A 222 -0.21 14.26 -13.22
CA GLN A 222 -0.48 13.77 -14.56
C GLN A 222 0.31 12.48 -14.75
N PHE A 223 -0.33 11.46 -15.33
CA PHE A 223 0.33 10.19 -15.59
C PHE A 223 1.58 10.39 -16.44
N PRO A 224 2.75 9.92 -15.98
CA PRO A 224 3.88 9.70 -16.87
C PRO A 224 3.49 8.75 -17.99
N ASN A 225 3.90 9.04 -19.23
CA ASN A 225 3.56 8.22 -20.39
C ASN A 225 4.77 7.49 -20.96
N ILE A 226 4.61 6.22 -21.34
CA ILE A 226 5.70 5.41 -21.87
C ILE A 226 6.25 5.91 -23.22
N GLU A 227 5.41 6.52 -24.05
CA GLU A 227 5.86 7.09 -25.32
C GLU A 227 6.72 8.34 -25.09
N ASP A 228 6.42 9.14 -24.07
CA ASP A 228 7.27 10.27 -23.69
C ASP A 228 8.68 9.81 -23.27
N ALA A 229 8.77 8.66 -22.59
CA ALA A 229 10.04 8.04 -22.24
C ALA A 229 10.82 7.61 -23.50
N ARG A 230 10.14 6.97 -24.46
CA ARG A 230 10.73 6.52 -25.74
C ARG A 230 11.19 7.68 -26.62
N GLU A 231 10.47 8.79 -26.57
CA GLU A 231 10.82 10.04 -27.27
C GLU A 231 11.92 10.85 -26.56
N GLY A 232 12.39 10.40 -25.39
CA GLY A 232 13.46 11.05 -24.64
C GLY A 232 13.06 12.36 -23.97
N LYS A 233 11.76 12.55 -23.68
CA LYS A 233 11.24 13.74 -22.97
C LYS A 233 11.56 13.70 -21.47
N TRP A 234 11.79 12.50 -20.93
CA TRP A 234 12.19 12.33 -19.53
C TRP A 234 13.70 12.56 -19.36
N GLU A 235 14.07 13.37 -18.37
CA GLU A 235 15.46 13.47 -17.92
C GLU A 235 15.84 12.33 -16.98
N GLY A 236 14.84 11.76 -16.32
CA GLY A 236 14.99 10.64 -15.41
C GLY A 236 13.65 10.20 -14.87
N SER A 237 13.67 9.09 -14.15
CA SER A 237 12.53 8.57 -13.42
C SER A 237 13.00 7.85 -12.17
N PHE A 238 12.11 7.67 -11.21
CA PHE A 238 12.37 6.90 -10.02
C PHE A 238 11.09 6.27 -9.48
N VAL A 239 11.26 5.19 -8.74
CA VAL A 239 10.21 4.57 -7.93
C VAL A 239 10.42 4.92 -6.46
N SER A 240 9.34 4.95 -5.69
CA SER A 240 9.40 5.17 -4.23
C SER A 240 8.65 4.07 -3.49
N SER A 241 9.29 3.43 -2.51
CA SER A 241 8.69 2.32 -1.76
C SER A 241 9.20 2.26 -0.32
N GLU A 242 8.36 1.73 0.57
CA GLU A 242 8.74 1.34 1.94
C GLU A 242 9.58 0.03 1.96
N TYR A 243 9.73 -0.63 0.81
CA TYR A 243 10.47 -1.89 0.63
C TYR A 243 11.66 -1.66 -0.31
N CYS A 244 12.77 -2.37 -0.07
CA CYS A 244 13.73 -2.59 -1.14
C CYS A 244 13.02 -3.36 -2.24
N VAL A 245 12.90 -2.74 -3.41
CA VAL A 245 12.51 -3.44 -4.62
C VAL A 245 13.69 -4.38 -4.95
N GLN A 246 13.56 -5.68 -4.66
CA GLN A 246 14.63 -6.66 -4.84
C GLN A 246 14.73 -7.12 -6.29
#